data_AF-A0A4Z0R2P3-F1
#
_entry.id   AF-A0A4Z0R2P3-F1
#
_cell.length_a   1.000
_cell.length_b   1.000
_cell.length_c   1.000
_cell.angle_alpha   90.00
_cell.angle_beta   90.00
_cell.angle_gamma   90.00
#
_symmetry.space_group_name_H-M   'P 1'
#
loop_
_entity.id
_entity.type
_entity.pdbx_description
1 polymer ?
#
loop_
_entity_poly.entity_id
_entity_poly.type
_entity_poly.pdbx_seq_one_letter_code
_entity_poly.pdbx_strand_id
1 'polypeptide(L)' 'MSISAINVIIDRINELSKKQKTIGLEEWERAEQEAMRQEYLSFIRGQVRETLNKVELTDDPLIQ' A
#
# COMPACT_ATOMS: atom_id res chain seq x y z
N MET A 1 -3.03 12.18 0.89
CA MET A 1 -4.11 11.17 0.97
C MET A 1 -4.36 10.87 2.44
N SER A 2 -5.60 10.76 2.88
CA SER A 2 -5.91 10.45 4.29
C SER A 2 -5.94 8.94 4.52
N ILE A 3 -5.63 8.50 5.74
CA ILE A 3 -5.70 7.07 6.14
C ILE A 3 -7.08 6.47 5.80
N SER A 4 -8.15 7.25 5.99
CA SER A 4 -9.51 6.84 5.63
C SER A 4 -9.69 6.57 4.13
N ALA A 5 -9.09 7.37 3.25
CA ALA A 5 -9.16 7.14 1.80
C ALA A 5 -8.40 5.87 1.39
N ILE A 6 -7.31 5.52 2.07
CA ILE A 6 -6.55 4.30 1.80
C ILE A 6 -7.33 3.05 2.22
N ASN A 7 -8.06 3.11 3.33
CA ASN A 7 -8.90 1.97 3.74
C ASN A 7 -9.94 1.65 2.66
N VAL A 8 -10.56 2.67 2.04
CA VAL A 8 -11.49 2.47 0.92
C VAL A 8 -10.82 1.77 -0.27
N ILE A 9 -9.58 2.16 -0.60
CA ILE A 9 -8.79 1.52 -1.68
C ILE A 9 -8.51 0.05 -1.33
N ILE A 10 -8.08 -0.23 -0.09
CA ILE A 10 -7.78 -1.58 0.37
C ILE A 10 -9.03 -2.47 0.32
N ASP A 11 -10.17 -1.96 0.80
CA ASP A 11 -11.44 -2.69 0.80
C ASP A 11 -11.85 -3.06 -0.62
N ARG A 12 -11.75 -2.11 -1.55
CA ARG A 12 -12.07 -2.35 -2.96
C ARG A 12 -11.11 -3.33 -3.63
N ILE A 13 -9.80 -3.23 -3.37
CA ILE A 13 -8.81 -4.23 -3.84
C ILE A 13 -9.16 -5.62 -3.31
N ASN A 14 -9.61 -5.74 -2.06
CA ASN A 14 -9.99 -7.00 -1.44
C ASN A 14 -11.25 -7.60 -2.07
N GLU A 15 -12.26 -6.78 -2.35
CA GLU A 15 -13.47 -7.19 -3.09
C GLU A 15 -13.10 -7.77 -4.46
N LEU A 16 -12.33 -7.02 -5.26
CA LEU A 16 -11.88 -7.45 -6.58
C LEU A 16 -11.01 -8.72 -6.49
N SER A 17 -10.16 -8.83 -5.48
CA SER A 17 -9.35 -10.04 -5.25
C SER A 17 -10.19 -11.26 -4.90
N LYS A 18 -11.28 -11.09 -4.15
CA LYS A 18 -12.23 -12.18 -3.87
C LYS A 18 -12.95 -12.61 -5.15
N LYS A 19 -13.44 -11.65 -5.95
CA LYS A 19 -14.09 -11.93 -7.24
C LYS A 19 -13.15 -12.64 -8.22
N GLN A 20 -11.89 -12.19 -8.31
CA GLN A 20 -10.85 -12.81 -9.14
C GLN A 20 -10.64 -14.29 -8.81
N LYS A 21 -10.66 -14.66 -7.52
CA LYS A 21 -10.47 -16.04 -7.05
C LYS A 21 -11.67 -16.95 -7.31
N THR A 22 -12.88 -16.40 -7.41
CA THR A 22 -14.10 -17.19 -7.54
C THR A 22 -14.55 -17.32 -8.99
N ILE A 23 -14.82 -16.19 -9.64
CA ILE A 23 -15.43 -16.14 -10.98
C ILE A 23 -14.53 -15.47 -12.02
N GLY A 24 -13.39 -14.92 -11.60
CA GLY A 24 -12.50 -14.13 -12.45
C GLY A 24 -12.91 -12.66 -12.49
N LEU A 25 -12.05 -11.84 -13.10
CA LEU A 25 -12.28 -10.41 -13.31
C LEU A 25 -12.52 -10.11 -14.78
N GLU A 26 -13.44 -9.19 -15.04
CA GLU A 26 -13.55 -8.56 -16.34
C GLU A 26 -12.36 -7.62 -16.60
N GLU A 27 -12.13 -7.27 -17.87
CA GLU A 27 -10.98 -6.46 -18.28
C GLU A 27 -10.94 -5.09 -17.56
N TRP A 28 -12.10 -4.44 -17.42
CA TRP A 28 -12.21 -3.16 -16.72
C TRP A 28 -11.96 -3.28 -15.21
N GLU A 29 -12.37 -4.40 -14.60
CA GLU A 29 -12.13 -4.66 -13.18
C GLU A 29 -10.65 -4.92 -12.90
N ARG A 30 -9.96 -5.60 -13.84
CA ARG A 30 -8.52 -5.79 -13.77
C ARG A 30 -7.80 -4.45 -13.85
N ALA A 31 -8.25 -3.56 -14.74
CA ALA A 31 -7.71 -2.20 -14.85
C ALA A 31 -7.98 -1.37 -13.58
N GLU A 32 -9.19 -1.46 -13.00
CA GLU A 32 -9.54 -0.82 -11.72
C GLU A 32 -8.63 -1.32 -10.59
N GLN A 33 -8.49 -2.65 -10.46
CA GLN A 33 -7.66 -3.27 -9.44
C GLN A 33 -6.19 -2.85 -9.56
N GLU A 34 -5.66 -2.81 -10.79
CA GLU A 34 -4.27 -2.40 -11.04
C GLU A 34 -4.05 -0.93 -10.68
N ALA A 35 -4.95 -0.03 -11.11
CA ALA A 35 -4.87 1.39 -10.77
C ALA A 35 -4.86 1.61 -9.25
N MET A 36 -5.76 0.94 -8.54
CA MET A 36 -5.84 1.00 -7.07
C MET A 36 -4.59 0.45 -6.39
N ARG A 37 -4.01 -0.63 -6.91
CA ARG A 37 -2.73 -1.17 -6.39
C ARG A 37 -1.58 -0.19 -6.57
N GLN A 38 -1.50 0.49 -7.71
CA GLN A 38 -0.46 1.49 -7.95
C GLN A 38 -0.58 2.68 -6.98
N GLU A 39 -1.82 3.12 -6.72
CA GLU A 39 -2.10 4.17 -5.74
C GLU A 39 -1.68 3.76 -4.32
N TYR A 40 -2.08 2.56 -3.88
CA TYR A 40 -1.68 1.99 -2.60
C TYR A 40 -0.15 1.87 -2.46
N LEU A 41 0.54 1.35 -3.49
CA LEU A 41 2.00 1.22 -3.49
C LEU A 41 2.72 2.57 -3.45
N SER A 42 2.17 3.61 -4.10
CA SER A 42 2.70 4.97 -3.99
C SER A 42 2.63 5.47 -2.55
N PHE A 43 1.48 5.27 -1.91
CA PHE A 43 1.28 5.67 -0.52
C PHE A 43 2.24 4.94 0.44
N ILE A 44 2.32 3.61 0.35
CA ILE A 44 3.21 2.79 1.20
C ILE A 44 4.67 3.17 1.00
N ARG A 45 5.12 3.42 -0.24
CA ARG A 45 6.49 3.90 -0.50
C ARG A 45 6.79 5.23 0.20
N GLY A 46 5.81 6.13 0.25
CA GLY A 46 5.91 7.39 1.01
C GLY A 46 6.09 7.14 2.50
N GLN A 47 5.23 6.29 3.09
CA GLN A 47 5.33 5.93 4.51
C GLN A 47 6.67 5.27 4.86
N VAL A 48 7.14 4.33 4.04
CA VAL A 48 8.43 3.65 4.27
C VAL A 48 9.58 4.66 4.28
N ARG A 49 9.62 5.60 3.33
CA ARG A 49 10.63 6.67 3.31
C ARG A 49 10.57 7.55 4.54
N GLU A 50 9.37 7.92 4.98
CA GLU A 50 9.19 8.71 6.20
C GLU A 50 9.71 7.96 7.44
N THR A 51 9.37 6.68 7.56
CA THR A 51 9.88 5.83 8.64
C THR A 51 11.39 5.75 8.62
N LEU A 52 12.02 5.56 7.45
CA LEU A 52 13.47 5.50 7.32
C LEU A 52 14.15 6.83 7.67
N ASN A 53 13.56 7.97 7.30
CA ASN A 53 14.09 9.29 7.67
C ASN A 53 14.00 9.56 9.19
N LYS A 54 13.06 8.91 9.88
CA LYS A 54 12.90 8.98 11.33
C LYS A 54 13.84 8.04 12.09
N VAL A 55 14.49 7.09 11.41
CA VAL A 55 15.54 6.28 12.02
C VAL A 55 16.76 7.18 12.19
N GLU A 56 16.90 7.73 13.39
CA GLU A 56 18.14 8.37 13.83
C GLU A 56 19.19 7.26 13.94
N LEU A 57 20.29 7.39 13.19
CA LEU A 57 21.48 6.58 13.40
C LEU A 57 22.03 6.98 14.76
N THR A 58 21.59 6.32 15.82
CA THR A 58 22.32 6.33 17.09
C THR A 58 23.64 5.62 16.83
N ASP A 59 24.68 6.40 16.49
CA ASP A 59 26.05 6.04 16.78
C ASP A 59 26.12 5.90 18.30
N ASP A 60 25.77 4.72 18.81
CA ASP A 60 26.05 4.34 20.18
C ASP A 60 27.58 4.18 20.24
N PRO A 61 28.34 5.13 20.81
CA PRO A 61 29.76 4.96 20.89
C PRO A 61 29.99 3.78 21.82
N LEU A 62 30.49 2.68 21.23
CA LEU A 62 30.92 1.46 21.92
C LEU A 62 31.40 1.81 23.33
N ILE A 63 30.65 1.34 24.32
CA ILE A 63 30.90 1.53 25.75
C ILE A 63 32.41 1.37 26.01
N GLN A 64 33.02 2.45 26.53
CA GLN A 64 34.42 2.48 26.99
C GLN A 64 34.62 1.63 28.24
#